data_AF-A0A7C5NNQ8-F1
#
_entry.id   AF-A0A7C5NNQ8-F1
#
_cell.length_a   1.000
_cell.length_b   1.000
_cell.length_c   1.000
_cell.angle_alpha   90.00
_cell.angle_beta   90.00
_cell.angle_gamma   90.00
#
_symmetry.space_group_name_H-M   'P 1'
#
loop_
_entity.id
_entity.type
_entity.pdbx_description
1 polymer ?
#
loop_
_entity_poly.entity_id
_entity_poly.type
_entity_poly.pdbx_seq_one_letter_code
_entity_poly.pdbx_strand_id
1 'polypeptide(L)' 'MVLYLKESYDELMHKVSWPKFPELLGSTRVVIVASIIFALLVLVIDLISKTITDFFYHLNL' A
#
# COMPACT_ATOMS: atom_id res chain seq x y z
N MET A 1 -21.50 -2.45 -27.70
CA MET A 1 -20.37 -2.16 -26.79
C MET A 1 -20.62 -0.93 -25.92
N VAL A 2 -20.90 0.24 -26.50
CA VAL A 2 -21.21 1.47 -25.73
C VAL A 2 -22.40 1.28 -24.77
N LEU A 3 -23.43 0.53 -25.18
CA LEU A 3 -24.59 0.23 -24.35
C LEU A 3 -24.23 -0.58 -23.09
N TYR A 4 -23.37 -1.60 -23.21
CA TYR A 4 -22.90 -2.42 -22.08
C TYR A 4 -22.09 -1.62 -21.06
N LEU A 5 -21.25 -0.68 -21.53
CA LEU A 5 -20.50 0.20 -20.64
C LEU A 5 -21.43 1.15 -19.88
N LYS A 6 -22.49 1.62 -20.53
CA LYS A 6 -23.50 2.48 -19.91
C LYS A 6 -24.31 1.72 -18.85
N GLU A 7 -24.71 0.49 -19.15
CA GLU A 7 -25.41 -0.41 -18.22
C GLU A 7 -24.53 -0.76 -17.01
N SER A 8 -23.26 -1.13 -17.24
CA SER A 8 -22.30 -1.40 -16.15
C SER A 8 -22.04 -0.16 -15.28
N TYR A 9 -22.00 1.03 -15.86
CA TYR A 9 -21.84 2.27 -15.09
C TYR A 9 -23.07 2.56 -14.22
N ASP A 10 -24.28 2.42 -14.77
CA ASP A 10 -25.52 2.61 -14.01
C ASP A 10 -25.65 1.58 -12.89
N GLU A 11 -25.26 0.32 -13.11
CA GLU A 11 -25.27 -0.72 -12.07
C GLU A 11 -24.27 -0.43 -10.94
N LEU A 12 -23.03 -0.07 -11.28
CA LEU A 12 -22.01 0.23 -10.28
C LEU A 12 -22.35 1.47 -9.46
N MET A 13 -23.09 2.44 -10.03
CA MET A 13 -23.41 3.68 -9.33
C MET A 13 -24.72 3.61 -8.53
N HIS A 14 -25.73 2.89 -9.02
CA HIS A 14 -27.07 2.85 -8.39
C HIS A 14 -27.37 1.55 -7.64
N LYS A 15 -26.62 0.48 -7.89
CA LYS A 15 -26.89 -0.86 -7.33
C LYS A 15 -25.81 -1.34 -6.35
N VAL A 16 -24.81 -0.49 -6.07
CA VAL A 16 -23.74 -0.76 -5.10
C VAL A 16 -23.76 0.34 -4.04
N SER A 17 -23.75 -0.05 -2.77
CA SER A 17 -23.64 0.87 -1.66
C SER A 17 -22.18 1.32 -1.51
N TRP A 18 -21.80 2.37 -2.22
CA TRP A 18 -20.53 3.05 -1.97
C TRP A 18 -20.57 3.68 -0.57
N PRO A 19 -19.60 3.35 0.31
CA PRO A 19 -19.49 4.00 1.60
C PRO A 19 -19.17 5.48 1.39
N LYS A 20 -19.64 6.34 2.31
CA LYS A 20 -19.39 7.78 2.21
C LYS A 20 -17.88 8.04 2.30
N PHE A 21 -17.37 9.05 1.60
CA PHE A 21 -15.95 9.46 1.66
C PHE A 21 -15.33 9.46 3.07
N PRO A 22 -15.97 9.97 4.15
CA PRO A 22 -15.41 9.89 5.50
C PRO A 22 -15.25 8.46 6.05
N GLU A 23 -16.10 7.51 5.65
CA GLU A 23 -16.00 6.10 6.05
C GLU A 23 -14.85 5.39 5.32
N LEU A 24 -14.63 5.72 4.04
CA LEU A 24 -13.49 5.26 3.26
C LEU A 24 -12.15 5.69 3.88
N LEU A 25 -12.09 6.94 4.35
CA LEU A 25 -10.89 7.46 5.02
C LEU A 25 -10.70 6.82 6.41
N GLY A 26 -11.78 6.43 7.08
CA GLY A 26 -11.74 5.70 8.35
C GLY A 26 -11.03 4.35 8.22
N SER A 27 -11.40 3.54 7.22
CA SER A 27 -10.74 2.24 6.96
C SER A 27 -9.31 2.41 6.43
N THR A 28 -9.08 3.43 5.59
CA THR A 28 -7.75 3.72 5.03
C THR A 28 -6.75 4.16 6.10
N ARG A 29 -7.18 4.83 7.18
CA ARG A 29 -6.29 5.28 8.26
C ARG A 29 -5.51 4.14 8.91
N VAL A 30 -6.17 3.02 9.17
CA VAL A 30 -5.53 1.84 9.78
C VAL A 30 -4.45 1.27 8.85
N VAL A 31 -4.74 1.22 7.55
CA VAL A 31 -3.79 0.73 6.53
C VAL A 31 -2.58 1.64 6.45
N ILE A 32 -2.75 2.96 6.47
CA ILE A 32 -1.64 3.93 6.45
C ILE A 32 -0.69 3.69 7.64
N VAL A 33 -1.24 3.51 8.85
CA VAL A 33 -0.42 3.24 10.04
C VAL A 33 0.33 1.92 9.91
N ALA A 34 -0.33 0.87 9.41
CA ALA A 34 0.31 -0.41 9.17
C ALA A 34 1.45 -0.30 8.13
N SER A 35 1.25 0.42 7.02
CA SER A 35 2.27 0.65 6.00
C SER A 35 3.49 1.40 6.55
N ILE A 36 3.30 2.37 7.46
CA ILE A 36 4.40 3.09 8.10
C ILE A 36 5.25 2.13 8.96
N ILE A 37 4.61 1.24 9.71
CA ILE A 37 5.32 0.25 10.54
C ILE A 37 6.14 -0.69 9.65
N PHE A 38 5.57 -1.18 8.55
CA PHE A 38 6.30 -2.00 7.58
C PHE A 38 7.47 -1.25 6.93
N ALA A 39 7.29 0.02 6.58
CA ALA A 39 8.36 0.83 6.01
C ALA A 39 9.54 0.99 6.98
N LEU A 40 9.27 1.19 8.28
CA LEU A 40 10.32 1.26 9.31
C LEU A 40 11.04 -0.08 9.49
N LEU A 41 10.31 -1.19 9.45
CA LEU A 41 10.91 -2.53 9.56
C LEU A 41 11.85 -2.82 8.40
N VAL A 42 11.43 -2.54 7.16
CA VAL A 42 12.27 -2.71 5.97
C VAL A 42 13.51 -1.81 6.05
N LEU A 43 13.37 -0.57 6.50
CA LEU A 43 14.49 0.36 6.69
C LEU A 43 15.55 -0.22 7.63
N VAL A 44 15.14 -0.84 8.75
CA VAL A 44 16.09 -1.48 9.69
C VAL A 44 16.84 -2.64 9.02
N ILE A 45 16.13 -3.49 8.27
CA ILE A 45 16.75 -4.61 7.55
C ILE A 45 17.74 -4.09 6.50
N ASP A 46 17.38 -3.04 5.77
CA ASP A 46 18.25 -2.43 4.76
C ASP A 46 19.54 -1.87 5.38
N LEU A 47 19.47 -1.25 6.56
CA LEU A 47 20.64 -0.73 7.28
C LEU A 47 21.55 -1.87 7.76
N ILE A 48 20.98 -2.93 8.33
CA ILE A 48 21.72 -4.10 8.78
C ILE A 48 22.43 -4.76 7.59
N SER A 49 21.69 -4.97 6.49
CA SER A 49 22.23 -5.57 5.26
C SER A 49 23.43 -4.80 4.72
N LYS A 50 23.30 -3.47 4.57
CA LYS A 50 24.40 -2.61 4.12
C LYS A 50 25.62 -2.70 5.02
N THR A 51 25.41 -2.62 6.33
CA THR A 51 26.50 -2.69 7.31
C THR A 51 27.26 -4.01 7.23
N ILE A 52 26.53 -5.12 7.09
CA ILE A 52 27.13 -6.46 6.97
C ILE A 52 27.93 -6.55 5.66
N THR A 53 27.35 -6.13 4.55
CA THR A 53 27.99 -6.16 3.24
C THR A 53 29.25 -5.30 3.20
N ASP A 54 29.20 -4.08 3.73
CA ASP A 54 30.36 -3.18 3.81
C ASP A 54 31.49 -3.77 4.67
N PHE A 55 31.13 -4.43 5.79
CA PHE A 55 32.11 -5.12 6.64
C PHE A 55 32.82 -6.27 5.91
N PHE A 56 32.09 -7.10 5.17
CA PHE A 56 32.69 -8.19 4.40
C PHE A 56 33.59 -7.68 3.25
N TYR A 57 33.18 -6.62 2.55
CA TYR A 57 34.02 -6.03 1.50
C TYR A 57 35.28 -5.38 2.06
N HIS A 58 35.22 -4.76 3.24
CA HIS A 58 36.39 -4.15 3.88
C HIS A 58 37.34 -5.17 4.52
N LEU A 59 36.88 -6.39 4.80
CA LEU A 59 37.70 -7.46 5.40
C LEU A 59 38.39 -8.35 4.34
N ASN A 60 37.88 -8.40 3.11
CA ASN A 60 38.41 -9.21 2.01
C ASN A 60 39.31 -8.39 1.04
N LEU A 61 39.89 -7.29 1.54
CA LEU A 61 40.89 -6.47 0.86
C LEU A 61 42.05 -6.17 1.82
#